data_AF-C6HRR0-F1
#
_entry.id   AF-C6HRR0-F1
#
_cell.length_a   1.000
_cell.length_b   1.000
_cell.length_c   1.000
_cell.angle_alpha   90.00
_cell.angle_beta   90.00
_cell.angle_gamma   90.00
#
_symmetry.space_group_name_H-M   'P 1'
#
loop_
_entity.id
_entity.type
_entity.pdbx_description
1 polymer ?
#
loop_
_entity_poly.entity_id
_entity_poly.type
_entity_poly.pdbx_seq_one_letter_code
_entity_poly.pdbx_strand_id
1 'polypeptide(L)'
;MKSYLTLRSIARRYNRLLSRNHALTTPAKWRSFVTAATTTAQSIDNLPLAGIRVLDMSRVLAGPYCTQILGDLGAEVIKIEHPTRGDDTRAWGPPFAKYKVDGKEGPGESAYYLSVNRNKKSLGLSFAHPSGIEILHKLVKECDILVENYIPGSLKKYKMDYDTVKVINPKLIYASITGYGQTGPYSQRAGYDVMVEAEMGLMHITGSRDGPPVKVGVAVTDLTTGLYTSNAIMAALLARAKTTKGQHIDACLSDCQVATLSNLASSALISGEKDSGRWGTAHPSIVPYRAYETKDGDILLGGGNDKLFGVLCDGLGQPEWKVDERFRGLG
;
A
#
# COMPACT_ATOMS: atom_id res chain seq x y z
N MET A 1 -16.93 36.30 30.27
CA MET A 1 -16.09 36.60 31.45
C MET A 1 -14.68 36.09 31.12
N LYS A 2 -13.77 37.04 30.82
CA LYS A 2 -12.29 37.02 30.74
C LYS A 2 -11.57 35.73 30.21
N SER A 3 -10.96 35.69 29.01
CA SER A 3 -9.68 36.32 28.57
C SER A 3 -8.46 35.87 29.36
N TYR A 4 -7.44 35.26 28.71
CA TYR A 4 -5.98 35.56 28.82
C TYR A 4 -5.25 34.84 27.65
N LEU A 5 -4.83 35.50 26.56
CA LEU A 5 -3.65 36.36 26.33
C LEU A 5 -2.28 35.68 26.45
N THR A 6 -1.65 35.56 25.27
CA THR A 6 -0.22 35.46 24.95
C THR A 6 0.70 36.34 25.79
N LEU A 7 1.91 35.86 26.08
CA LEU A 7 3.08 36.71 26.36
C LEU A 7 4.34 36.18 25.64
N ARG A 8 4.90 37.07 24.82
CA ARG A 8 6.20 36.99 24.17
C ARG A 8 7.33 37.35 25.16
N SER A 9 8.52 36.87 24.79
CA SER A 9 9.85 37.46 25.02
C SER A 9 10.40 37.57 26.44
N ILE A 10 11.49 36.82 26.69
CA ILE A 10 12.65 37.37 27.40
C ILE A 10 13.88 37.08 26.53
N ALA A 11 14.37 38.15 25.88
CA ALA A 11 15.73 38.22 25.40
C ALA A 11 16.62 38.69 26.55
N ARG A 12 17.69 37.96 26.88
CA ARG A 12 18.88 38.53 27.51
C ARG A 12 20.13 38.01 26.81
N ARG A 13 20.86 38.99 26.28
CA ARG A 13 22.19 38.90 25.67
C ARG A 13 23.20 38.40 26.71
N TYR A 14 24.11 37.54 26.29
CA TYR A 14 25.53 37.76 26.57
C TYR A 14 26.33 37.50 25.29
N ASN A 15 27.23 38.44 25.01
CA ASN A 15 27.92 38.63 23.75
C ASN A 15 29.37 38.16 23.89
N ARG A 16 29.92 37.65 22.78
CA ARG A 16 31.34 37.57 22.41
C ARG A 16 32.22 36.56 23.15
N LEU A 17 32.67 35.53 22.41
CA LEU A 17 34.00 35.51 21.79
C LEU A 17 34.17 34.26 20.91
N LEU A 18 34.69 34.46 19.68
CA LEU A 18 35.33 33.46 18.79
C LEU A 18 34.36 32.43 18.17
N SER A 19 34.25 32.22 16.86
CA SER A 19 35.15 32.42 15.73
C SER A 19 34.32 32.37 14.44
N ARG A 20 34.83 33.01 13.37
CA ARG A 20 34.29 32.90 12.02
C ARG A 20 34.28 31.42 11.60
N ASN A 21 33.10 30.85 11.40
CA ASN A 21 32.94 29.70 10.50
C ASN A 21 31.79 30.03 9.56
N HIS A 22 32.11 30.13 8.26
CA HIS A 22 31.14 30.09 7.20
C HIS A 22 30.39 28.75 7.29
N ALA A 23 29.18 28.78 7.83
CA ALA A 23 28.23 27.69 7.68
C ALA A 23 27.85 27.64 6.20
N LEU A 24 28.54 26.80 5.44
CA LEU A 24 28.06 26.30 4.16
C LEU A 24 26.81 25.45 4.46
N THR A 25 25.63 26.07 4.42
CA THR A 25 24.37 25.33 4.33
C THR A 25 24.32 24.70 2.94
N THR A 26 24.95 23.55 2.79
CA THR A 26 24.72 22.70 1.62
C THR A 26 23.25 22.29 1.64
N PRO A 27 22.44 22.63 0.63
CA PRO A 27 21.10 22.08 0.55
C PRO A 27 21.21 20.56 0.50
N ALA A 28 20.32 19.87 1.22
CA ALA A 28 20.22 18.42 1.17
C ALA A 28 20.14 18.00 -0.30
N LYS A 29 21.23 17.43 -0.83
CA LYS A 29 21.24 16.87 -2.18
C LYS A 29 20.31 15.68 -2.14
N TRP A 30 19.09 15.84 -2.67
CA TRP A 30 18.21 14.73 -2.97
C TRP A 30 19.01 13.73 -3.79
N ARG A 31 19.29 12.56 -3.22
CA ARG A 31 19.98 11.49 -3.95
C ARG A 31 19.02 11.02 -5.04
N SER A 32 19.30 11.40 -6.29
CA SER A 32 18.62 10.81 -7.44
C SER A 32 19.16 9.40 -7.62
N PHE A 33 18.41 8.40 -7.14
CA PHE A 33 18.68 6.99 -7.43
C PHE A 33 18.02 6.53 -8.74
N VAL A 34 17.43 7.47 -9.50
CA VAL A 34 16.83 7.16 -10.79
C VAL A 34 17.96 6.96 -11.79
N THR A 35 18.25 5.70 -12.10
CA THR A 35 18.89 5.38 -13.37
C THR A 35 17.86 5.76 -14.42
N ALA A 36 18.14 6.75 -15.27
CA ALA A 36 17.36 6.97 -16.47
C ALA A 36 17.55 5.72 -17.34
N ALA A 37 16.75 4.69 -17.09
CA ALA A 37 16.60 3.61 -18.04
C ALA A 37 16.17 4.29 -19.33
N THR A 38 16.99 4.14 -20.38
CA THR A 38 16.61 4.54 -21.71
C THR A 38 15.46 3.62 -22.11
N THR A 39 14.23 3.99 -21.72
CA THR A 39 13.04 3.28 -22.14
C THR A 39 12.94 3.51 -23.63
N THR A 40 13.46 2.57 -24.43
CA THR A 40 12.97 2.40 -25.79
C THR A 40 11.46 2.28 -25.63
N ALA A 41 10.70 3.22 -26.17
CA ALA A 41 9.25 3.25 -26.05
C ALA A 41 8.71 1.90 -26.54
N GLN A 42 8.44 0.99 -25.59
CA GLN A 42 7.81 -0.28 -25.90
C GLN A 42 6.41 0.11 -26.37
N SER A 43 6.04 -0.28 -27.58
CA SER A 43 4.67 -0.06 -28.05
C SER A 43 3.71 -0.66 -27.03
N ILE A 44 2.60 0.01 -26.73
CA ILE A 44 1.59 -0.47 -25.79
C ILE A 44 1.16 -1.90 -26.17
N ASP A 45 1.15 -2.21 -27.48
CA ASP A 45 0.85 -3.53 -28.04
C ASP A 45 1.79 -4.65 -27.60
N ASN A 46 2.99 -4.32 -27.10
CA ASN A 46 3.99 -5.29 -26.61
C ASN A 46 4.03 -5.41 -25.08
N LEU A 47 3.13 -4.76 -24.35
CA LEU A 47 3.05 -4.88 -22.89
C LEU A 47 2.39 -6.20 -22.46
N PRO A 48 2.74 -6.77 -21.28
CA PRO A 48 2.30 -8.11 -20.89
C PRO A 48 0.78 -8.33 -20.83
N LEU A 49 0.01 -7.28 -20.53
CA LEU A 49 -1.46 -7.33 -20.48
C LEU A 49 -2.12 -6.51 -21.61
N ALA A 50 -1.38 -6.21 -22.68
CA ALA A 50 -1.96 -5.61 -23.87
C ALA A 50 -3.13 -6.44 -24.40
N GLY A 51 -4.26 -5.79 -24.70
CA GLY A 51 -5.49 -6.45 -25.14
C GLY A 51 -6.38 -6.99 -24.02
N ILE A 52 -5.92 -6.99 -22.76
CA ILE A 52 -6.76 -7.33 -21.60
C ILE A 52 -7.59 -6.12 -21.18
N ARG A 53 -8.88 -6.34 -20.89
CA ARG A 53 -9.82 -5.29 -20.48
C ARG A 53 -10.32 -5.51 -19.06
N VAL A 54 -10.22 -4.49 -18.22
CA VAL A 54 -10.57 -4.51 -16.79
C VAL A 54 -11.73 -3.55 -16.53
N LEU A 55 -12.81 -4.07 -15.96
CA LEU A 55 -13.90 -3.29 -15.39
C LEU A 55 -13.60 -3.05 -13.90
N ASP A 56 -13.14 -1.85 -13.57
CA ASP A 56 -12.79 -1.45 -12.20
C ASP A 56 -14.00 -0.75 -11.54
N MET A 57 -14.75 -1.51 -10.72
CA MET A 57 -15.83 -0.96 -9.88
C MET A 57 -15.37 -0.69 -8.45
N SER A 58 -14.06 -0.76 -8.20
CA SER A 58 -13.50 -0.62 -6.87
C SER A 58 -13.28 0.85 -6.48
N ARG A 59 -13.20 1.10 -5.18
CA ARG A 59 -13.00 2.42 -4.58
C ARG A 59 -11.88 2.43 -3.56
N VAL A 60 -11.46 3.62 -3.14
CA VAL A 60 -10.49 3.82 -2.06
C VAL A 60 -9.07 3.39 -2.47
N LEU A 61 -8.53 2.28 -1.95
CA LEU A 61 -7.10 2.00 -2.12
C LEU A 61 -6.79 0.60 -2.63
N ALA A 62 -7.15 -0.50 -1.94
CA ALA A 62 -6.73 -1.85 -2.34
C ALA A 62 -7.11 -2.22 -3.77
N GLY A 63 -8.38 -2.05 -4.14
CA GLY A 63 -8.88 -2.30 -5.50
C GLY A 63 -8.28 -1.37 -6.54
N PRO A 64 -8.30 -0.03 -6.31
CA PRO A 64 -7.67 0.89 -7.24
C PRO A 64 -6.17 0.62 -7.44
N TYR A 65 -5.44 0.22 -6.40
CA TYR A 65 -4.03 -0.14 -6.49
C TYR A 65 -3.83 -1.41 -7.31
N CYS A 66 -4.65 -2.45 -7.08
CA CYS A 66 -4.67 -3.66 -7.89
C CYS A 66 -4.86 -3.35 -9.38
N THR A 67 -5.90 -2.59 -9.73
CA THR A 67 -6.22 -2.30 -11.14
C THR A 67 -5.24 -1.31 -11.77
N GLN A 68 -4.62 -0.43 -10.98
CA GLN A 68 -3.53 0.41 -11.47
C GLN A 68 -2.31 -0.44 -11.89
N ILE A 69 -1.95 -1.47 -11.12
CA ILE A 69 -0.86 -2.40 -11.49
C ILE A 69 -1.18 -3.08 -12.83
N LEU A 70 -2.44 -3.53 -13.02
CA LEU A 70 -2.86 -4.13 -14.29
C LEU A 70 -2.78 -3.14 -15.46
N GLY A 71 -3.16 -1.88 -15.23
CA GLY A 71 -3.02 -0.79 -16.21
C GLY A 71 -1.57 -0.46 -16.53
N ASP A 72 -0.69 -0.44 -15.53
CA ASP A 72 0.76 -0.25 -15.71
C ASP A 72 1.38 -1.38 -16.54
N LEU A 73 0.80 -2.59 -16.51
CA LEU A 73 1.18 -3.73 -17.33
C LEU A 73 0.50 -3.76 -18.72
N GLY A 74 -0.27 -2.73 -19.08
CA GLY A 74 -0.84 -2.54 -20.42
C GLY A 74 -2.32 -2.89 -20.57
N ALA A 75 -3.02 -3.28 -19.49
CA ALA A 75 -4.46 -3.55 -19.58
C ALA A 75 -5.26 -2.25 -19.79
N GLU A 76 -6.34 -2.31 -20.57
CA GLU A 76 -7.32 -1.23 -20.64
C GLU A 76 -8.20 -1.27 -19.38
N VAL A 77 -8.07 -0.28 -18.51
CA VAL A 77 -8.86 -0.20 -17.26
C VAL A 77 -9.97 0.83 -17.41
N ILE A 78 -11.22 0.38 -17.31
CA ILE A 78 -12.43 1.22 -17.28
C ILE A 78 -12.92 1.29 -15.84
N LYS A 79 -12.64 2.42 -15.18
CA LYS A 79 -13.10 2.70 -13.82
C LYS A 79 -14.52 3.24 -13.83
N ILE A 80 -15.41 2.55 -13.12
CA ILE A 80 -16.78 2.96 -12.89
C ILE A 80 -16.83 3.78 -11.61
N GLU A 81 -17.27 5.02 -11.73
CA GLU A 81 -17.35 5.94 -10.61
C GLU A 81 -18.78 6.46 -10.44
N HIS A 82 -19.11 6.93 -9.23
CA HIS A 82 -20.40 7.57 -9.04
C HIS A 82 -20.50 8.84 -9.92
N PRO A 83 -21.62 9.09 -10.64
CA PRO A 83 -21.69 10.15 -11.66
C PRO A 83 -21.34 11.56 -11.19
N THR A 84 -21.59 11.86 -9.92
CA THR A 84 -21.34 13.19 -9.33
C THR A 84 -20.13 13.22 -8.41
N ARG A 85 -20.11 12.39 -7.36
CA ARG A 85 -19.02 12.37 -6.36
C ARG A 85 -17.72 11.71 -6.84
N GLY A 86 -17.77 10.84 -7.85
CA GLY A 86 -16.63 10.02 -8.26
C GLY A 86 -16.25 8.95 -7.22
N ASP A 87 -14.98 8.56 -7.21
CA ASP A 87 -14.32 7.81 -6.13
C ASP A 87 -14.12 8.70 -4.88
N ASP A 88 -14.31 8.13 -3.69
CA ASP A 88 -14.19 8.85 -2.41
C ASP A 88 -12.81 9.52 -2.24
N THR A 89 -11.76 8.93 -2.81
CA THR A 89 -10.39 9.46 -2.73
C THR A 89 -10.18 10.75 -3.50
N ARG A 90 -11.04 11.10 -4.46
CA ARG A 90 -10.98 12.41 -5.14
C ARG A 90 -11.16 13.58 -4.17
N ALA A 91 -11.89 13.36 -3.08
CA ALA A 91 -12.10 14.36 -2.03
C ALA A 91 -11.03 14.31 -0.91
N TRP A 92 -10.14 13.31 -0.90
CA TRP A 92 -9.16 13.11 0.19
C TRP A 92 -7.89 13.93 -0.04
N GLY A 93 -7.99 15.23 0.22
CA GLY A 93 -6.86 16.15 0.28
C GLY A 93 -6.96 17.09 1.48
N PRO A 94 -6.03 18.06 1.61
CA PRO A 94 -4.90 18.36 0.73
C PRO A 94 -3.76 17.32 0.76
N PRO A 95 -2.82 17.33 -0.21
CA PRO A 95 -2.72 18.28 -1.32
C PRO A 95 -3.55 17.87 -2.55
N PHE A 96 -3.92 18.87 -3.34
CA PHE A 96 -4.59 18.70 -4.63
C PHE A 96 -3.71 19.20 -5.77
N ALA A 97 -3.59 18.41 -6.83
CA ALA A 97 -2.96 18.83 -8.08
C ALA A 97 -3.95 19.69 -8.88
N LYS A 98 -3.52 20.90 -9.25
CA LYS A 98 -4.34 21.82 -10.04
C LYS A 98 -4.71 21.20 -11.39
N TYR A 99 -5.92 21.52 -11.87
CA TYR A 99 -6.30 21.17 -13.23
C TYR A 99 -5.35 21.83 -14.24
N LYS A 100 -4.94 21.06 -15.25
CA LYS A 100 -4.10 21.53 -16.36
C LYS A 100 -4.91 22.02 -17.57
N VAL A 101 -6.23 21.78 -17.55
CA VAL A 101 -7.14 22.16 -18.64
C VAL A 101 -7.69 23.55 -18.34
N ASP A 102 -7.54 24.45 -19.31
CA ASP A 102 -8.01 25.83 -19.20
C ASP A 102 -9.52 25.90 -18.94
N GLY A 103 -9.93 26.83 -18.07
CA GLY A 103 -11.33 27.08 -17.73
C GLY A 103 -11.94 26.13 -16.69
N LYS A 104 -11.20 25.13 -16.18
CA LYS A 104 -11.68 24.27 -15.09
C LYS A 104 -11.24 24.81 -13.73
N GLU A 105 -12.21 25.28 -12.94
CA GLU A 105 -11.98 25.76 -11.57
C GLU A 105 -12.27 24.68 -10.53
N GLY A 106 -11.74 24.85 -9.31
CA GLY A 106 -11.95 23.95 -8.18
C GLY A 106 -10.64 23.52 -7.50
N PRO A 107 -10.71 22.66 -6.47
CA PRO A 107 -9.54 22.24 -5.70
C PRO A 107 -8.51 21.48 -6.55
N GLY A 108 -8.91 20.89 -7.68
CA GLY A 108 -8.07 20.00 -8.49
C GLY A 108 -8.34 18.54 -8.16
N GLU A 109 -7.39 17.66 -8.49
CA GLU A 109 -7.45 16.23 -8.16
C GLU A 109 -6.60 15.92 -6.93
N SER A 110 -7.10 15.11 -5.99
CA SER A 110 -6.33 14.80 -4.79
C SER A 110 -5.08 13.98 -5.13
N ALA A 111 -4.00 14.22 -4.39
CA ALA A 111 -2.81 13.39 -4.49
C ALA A 111 -3.10 11.91 -4.18
N TYR A 112 -4.09 11.64 -3.33
CA TYR A 112 -4.52 10.28 -3.01
C TYR A 112 -5.10 9.60 -4.25
N TYR A 113 -6.09 10.22 -4.92
CA TYR A 113 -6.70 9.64 -6.12
C TYR A 113 -5.66 9.41 -7.21
N LEU A 114 -4.77 10.37 -7.42
CA LEU A 114 -3.71 10.28 -8.43
C LEU A 114 -2.67 9.18 -8.13
N SER A 115 -2.48 8.80 -6.86
CA SER A 115 -1.51 7.77 -6.49
C SER A 115 -1.90 6.35 -6.95
N VAL A 116 -3.21 6.10 -7.15
CA VAL A 116 -3.77 4.77 -7.42
C VAL A 116 -4.75 4.69 -8.60
N ASN A 117 -4.80 5.71 -9.46
CA ASN A 117 -5.70 5.73 -10.63
C ASN A 117 -5.06 6.17 -11.95
N ARG A 118 -3.72 6.15 -12.08
CA ARG A 118 -3.09 6.36 -13.40
C ARG A 118 -3.44 5.22 -14.37
N ASN A 119 -3.37 5.49 -15.68
CA ASN A 119 -3.68 4.53 -16.76
C ASN A 119 -5.14 4.04 -16.82
N LYS A 120 -6.07 4.68 -16.11
CA LYS A 120 -7.51 4.34 -16.12
C LYS A 120 -8.33 5.32 -16.94
N LYS A 121 -9.32 4.80 -17.66
CA LYS A 121 -10.44 5.57 -18.23
C LYS A 121 -11.53 5.67 -17.17
N SER A 122 -12.12 6.85 -16.98
CA SER A 122 -13.17 7.07 -15.97
C SER A 122 -14.55 7.19 -16.64
N LEU A 123 -15.53 6.44 -16.15
CA LEU A 123 -16.93 6.52 -16.55
C LEU A 123 -17.83 6.74 -15.32
N GLY A 124 -18.50 7.90 -15.28
CA GLY A 124 -19.52 8.18 -14.26
C GLY A 124 -20.81 7.41 -14.57
N LEU A 125 -21.11 6.37 -13.78
CA LEU A 125 -22.26 5.49 -14.02
C LEU A 125 -22.90 5.05 -12.69
N SER A 126 -24.23 5.18 -12.61
CA SER A 126 -24.98 4.72 -11.44
C SER A 126 -25.71 3.41 -11.74
N PHE A 127 -25.33 2.34 -11.05
CA PHE A 127 -26.06 1.06 -11.08
C PHE A 127 -27.31 1.05 -10.18
N ALA A 128 -27.69 2.19 -9.59
CA ALA A 128 -29.01 2.36 -8.98
C ALA A 128 -30.12 2.50 -10.04
N HIS A 129 -29.77 2.84 -11.28
CA HIS A 129 -30.70 2.95 -12.39
C HIS A 129 -30.60 1.70 -13.29
N PRO A 130 -31.73 1.14 -13.79
CA PRO A 130 -31.72 -0.04 -14.65
C PRO A 130 -30.82 0.09 -15.88
N SER A 131 -30.83 1.25 -16.55
CA SER A 131 -29.94 1.50 -17.70
C SER A 131 -28.45 1.45 -17.33
N GLY A 132 -28.09 1.79 -16.09
CA GLY A 132 -26.72 1.65 -15.62
C GLY A 132 -26.30 0.19 -15.49
N ILE A 133 -27.21 -0.67 -15.02
CA ILE A 133 -27.00 -2.13 -14.97
C ILE A 133 -26.86 -2.70 -16.38
N GLU A 134 -27.70 -2.27 -17.32
CA GLU A 134 -27.60 -2.71 -18.73
C GLU A 134 -26.24 -2.34 -19.35
N ILE A 135 -25.73 -1.15 -19.07
CA ILE A 135 -24.39 -0.73 -19.51
C ILE A 135 -23.31 -1.60 -18.87
N LEU A 136 -23.40 -1.87 -17.55
CA LEU A 136 -22.46 -2.74 -16.87
C LEU A 136 -22.48 -4.17 -17.43
N HIS A 137 -23.65 -4.72 -17.74
CA HIS A 137 -23.77 -6.04 -18.37
C HIS A 137 -23.15 -6.07 -19.77
N LYS A 138 -23.26 -4.98 -20.54
CA LYS A 138 -22.54 -4.85 -21.82
C LYS A 138 -21.03 -4.80 -21.60
N LEU A 139 -20.54 -4.04 -20.62
CA LEU A 139 -19.12 -3.98 -20.27
C LEU A 139 -18.58 -5.33 -19.78
N VAL A 140 -19.35 -6.08 -18.99
CA VAL A 140 -19.00 -7.43 -18.52
C VAL A 140 -18.76 -8.40 -19.66
N LYS A 141 -19.56 -8.34 -20.74
CA LYS A 141 -19.36 -9.19 -21.94
C LYS A 141 -18.03 -8.92 -22.63
N GLU A 142 -17.57 -7.68 -22.52
CA GLU A 142 -16.45 -7.11 -23.26
C GLU A 142 -15.15 -7.09 -22.45
N CYS A 143 -15.23 -7.30 -21.13
CA CYS A 143 -14.09 -7.29 -20.22
C CYS A 143 -13.62 -8.71 -19.85
N ASP A 144 -12.34 -8.83 -19.58
CA ASP A 144 -11.71 -10.05 -19.09
C ASP A 144 -11.78 -10.17 -17.57
N ILE A 145 -11.71 -9.03 -16.89
CA ILE A 145 -11.58 -8.92 -15.45
C ILE A 145 -12.62 -7.92 -14.94
N LEU A 146 -13.26 -8.23 -13.83
CA LEU A 146 -14.04 -7.28 -13.02
C LEU A 146 -13.42 -7.23 -11.62
N VAL A 147 -13.11 -6.04 -11.13
CA VAL A 147 -12.61 -5.84 -9.75
C VAL A 147 -13.61 -4.99 -8.97
N GLU A 148 -13.98 -5.43 -7.78
CA GLU A 148 -14.89 -4.72 -6.89
C GLU A 148 -14.53 -4.92 -5.41
N ASN A 149 -14.99 -4.00 -4.56
CA ASN A 149 -14.74 -4.03 -3.13
C ASN A 149 -15.96 -3.63 -2.28
N TYR A 150 -17.15 -4.09 -2.69
CA TYR A 150 -18.37 -3.88 -1.92
C TYR A 150 -18.51 -4.95 -0.83
N ILE A 151 -19.31 -4.65 0.20
CA ILE A 151 -19.63 -5.61 1.26
C ILE A 151 -20.24 -6.87 0.60
N PRO A 152 -19.81 -8.09 0.97
CA PRO A 152 -20.33 -9.35 0.46
C PRO A 152 -21.85 -9.37 0.28
N GLY A 153 -22.29 -9.71 -0.94
CA GLY A 153 -23.71 -9.76 -1.32
C GLY A 153 -24.34 -8.43 -1.75
N SER A 154 -23.67 -7.28 -1.55
CA SER A 154 -24.24 -5.96 -1.88
C SER A 154 -24.60 -5.76 -3.35
N LEU A 155 -23.85 -6.39 -4.25
CA LEU A 155 -24.07 -6.30 -5.70
C LEU A 155 -25.16 -7.25 -6.22
N LYS A 156 -25.64 -8.19 -5.40
CA LYS A 156 -26.65 -9.18 -5.82
C LYS A 156 -27.97 -8.54 -6.23
N LYS A 157 -28.43 -7.52 -5.48
CA LYS A 157 -29.64 -6.75 -5.82
C LYS A 157 -29.54 -6.01 -7.15
N TYR A 158 -28.32 -5.75 -7.64
CA TYR A 158 -28.05 -5.08 -8.91
C TYR A 158 -27.70 -6.07 -10.03
N LYS A 159 -27.77 -7.40 -9.77
CA LYS A 159 -27.39 -8.43 -10.74
C LYS A 159 -25.94 -8.29 -11.21
N MET A 160 -25.06 -7.87 -10.30
CA MET A 160 -23.63 -7.64 -10.53
C MET A 160 -22.74 -8.54 -9.66
N ASP A 161 -23.31 -9.47 -8.90
CA ASP A 161 -22.57 -10.51 -8.19
C ASP A 161 -21.99 -11.57 -9.14
N TYR A 162 -20.98 -12.30 -8.68
CA TYR A 162 -20.23 -13.27 -9.50
C TYR A 162 -21.13 -14.29 -10.20
N ASP A 163 -22.06 -14.93 -9.48
CA ASP A 163 -22.93 -15.97 -10.06
C ASP A 163 -23.78 -15.42 -11.20
N THR A 164 -24.28 -14.19 -11.06
CA THR A 164 -25.04 -13.52 -12.11
C THR A 164 -24.18 -13.19 -13.33
N VAL A 165 -23.04 -12.52 -13.14
CA VAL A 165 -22.23 -12.04 -14.26
C VAL A 165 -21.42 -13.15 -14.95
N LYS A 166 -21.15 -14.26 -14.26
CA LYS A 166 -20.54 -15.47 -14.85
C LYS A 166 -21.42 -16.08 -15.94
N VAL A 167 -22.74 -16.01 -15.82
CA VAL A 167 -23.66 -16.47 -16.87
C VAL A 167 -23.52 -15.59 -18.12
N ILE A 168 -23.30 -14.29 -17.93
CA ILE A 168 -23.09 -13.32 -19.01
C ILE A 168 -21.74 -13.53 -19.70
N ASN A 169 -20.69 -13.76 -18.91
CA ASN A 169 -19.33 -14.01 -19.40
C ASN A 169 -18.66 -15.13 -18.59
N PRO A 170 -18.72 -16.40 -19.07
CA PRO A 170 -18.10 -17.54 -18.39
C PRO A 170 -16.57 -17.49 -18.33
N LYS A 171 -15.93 -16.59 -19.10
CA LYS A 171 -14.49 -16.36 -19.14
C LYS A 171 -14.02 -15.25 -18.17
N LEU A 172 -14.96 -14.58 -17.49
CA LEU A 172 -14.67 -13.46 -16.62
C LEU A 172 -13.90 -13.90 -15.37
N ILE A 173 -12.79 -13.22 -15.11
CA ILE A 173 -12.11 -13.27 -13.80
C ILE A 173 -12.75 -12.19 -12.94
N TYR A 174 -13.47 -12.61 -11.90
CA TYR A 174 -14.13 -11.69 -10.98
C TYR A 174 -13.29 -11.63 -9.71
N ALA A 175 -12.85 -10.46 -9.30
CA ALA A 175 -12.08 -10.26 -8.07
C ALA A 175 -12.85 -9.40 -7.08
N SER A 176 -13.17 -9.99 -5.94
CA SER A 176 -13.70 -9.29 -4.77
C SER A 176 -12.56 -8.98 -3.82
N ILE A 177 -12.49 -7.74 -3.34
CA ILE A 177 -11.54 -7.32 -2.31
C ILE A 177 -12.33 -6.79 -1.11
N THR A 178 -12.29 -7.50 0.02
CA THR A 178 -13.11 -7.15 1.19
C THR A 178 -12.29 -7.09 2.48
N GLY A 179 -12.87 -6.58 3.57
CA GLY A 179 -12.20 -6.54 4.87
C GLY A 179 -11.80 -7.93 5.38
N TYR A 180 -12.76 -8.86 5.34
CA TYR A 180 -12.70 -10.14 6.05
C TYR A 180 -13.12 -11.35 5.19
N GLY A 181 -13.23 -11.18 3.88
CA GLY A 181 -13.58 -12.24 2.93
C GLY A 181 -15.09 -12.36 2.67
N GLN A 182 -15.44 -13.16 1.66
CA GLN A 182 -16.84 -13.47 1.33
C GLN A 182 -17.44 -14.51 2.29
N THR A 183 -16.62 -15.13 3.14
CA THR A 183 -17.01 -16.22 4.04
C THR A 183 -16.62 -15.94 5.50
N GLY A 184 -17.05 -16.80 6.42
CA GLY A 184 -16.72 -16.67 7.84
C GLY A 184 -17.56 -15.62 8.60
N PRO A 185 -17.37 -15.55 9.93
CA PRO A 185 -18.24 -14.79 10.83
C PRO A 185 -18.14 -13.27 10.66
N TYR A 186 -17.07 -12.77 10.04
CA TYR A 186 -16.83 -11.34 9.87
C TYR A 186 -17.09 -10.85 8.44
N SER A 187 -17.55 -11.70 7.53
CA SER A 187 -17.81 -11.36 6.12
C SER A 187 -18.70 -10.12 5.93
N GLN A 188 -19.66 -9.88 6.81
CA GLN A 188 -20.57 -8.73 6.73
C GLN A 188 -20.04 -7.45 7.40
N ARG A 189 -18.82 -7.46 7.97
CA ARG A 189 -18.21 -6.28 8.57
C ARG A 189 -17.54 -5.42 7.50
N ALA A 190 -17.70 -4.11 7.63
CA ALA A 190 -16.85 -3.17 6.90
C ALA A 190 -15.41 -3.30 7.45
N GLY A 191 -14.43 -3.43 6.56
CA GLY A 191 -13.02 -3.45 6.93
C GLY A 191 -12.27 -2.33 6.23
N TYR A 192 -11.66 -1.45 7.02
CA TYR A 192 -10.66 -0.51 6.55
C TYR A 192 -9.28 -0.96 7.01
N ASP A 193 -8.25 -0.59 6.27
CA ASP A 193 -6.84 -0.93 6.56
C ASP A 193 -6.47 -0.81 8.04
N VAL A 194 -6.72 0.34 8.67
CA VAL A 194 -6.36 0.57 10.08
C VAL A 194 -7.07 -0.36 11.07
N MET A 195 -8.31 -0.80 10.76
CA MET A 195 -9.06 -1.74 11.62
C MET A 195 -8.44 -3.13 11.52
N VAL A 196 -8.18 -3.58 10.30
CA VAL A 196 -7.57 -4.89 10.05
C VAL A 196 -6.12 -4.92 10.58
N GLU A 197 -5.38 -3.83 10.42
CA GLU A 197 -4.04 -3.67 10.96
C GLU A 197 -4.01 -3.88 12.49
N ALA A 198 -4.99 -3.29 13.19
CA ALA A 198 -5.14 -3.42 14.64
C ALA A 198 -5.54 -4.85 15.05
N GLU A 199 -6.49 -5.45 14.34
CA GLU A 199 -7.07 -6.75 14.70
C GLU A 199 -6.14 -7.93 14.37
N MET A 200 -5.36 -7.82 13.29
CA MET A 200 -4.58 -8.94 12.77
C MET A 200 -3.10 -8.89 13.19
N GLY A 201 -2.68 -7.95 14.04
CA GLY A 201 -1.38 -8.01 14.74
C GLY A 201 -0.25 -7.13 14.20
N LEU A 202 -0.41 -6.44 13.07
CA LEU A 202 0.63 -5.56 12.52
C LEU A 202 0.82 -4.32 13.40
N MET A 203 -0.28 -3.76 13.92
CA MET A 203 -0.19 -2.65 14.87
C MET A 203 0.49 -3.07 16.19
N HIS A 204 0.28 -4.32 16.61
CA HIS A 204 0.89 -4.85 17.85
C HIS A 204 2.42 -4.83 17.79
N ILE A 205 3.00 -5.12 16.63
CA ILE A 205 4.45 -5.19 16.42
C ILE A 205 5.07 -3.88 15.93
N THR A 206 4.26 -2.85 15.63
CA THR A 206 4.72 -1.58 15.05
C THR A 206 4.79 -0.46 16.10
N GLY A 207 5.96 0.15 16.24
CA GLY A 207 6.23 1.27 17.16
C GLY A 207 7.47 1.07 18.04
N SER A 208 7.67 1.94 19.02
CA SER A 208 8.78 1.82 19.98
C SER A 208 8.51 0.72 21.02
N ARG A 209 9.58 0.12 21.58
CA ARG A 209 9.53 -1.04 22.50
C ARG A 209 8.50 -0.87 23.62
N ASP A 210 8.57 0.25 24.33
CA ASP A 210 7.71 0.55 25.48
C ASP A 210 6.63 1.59 25.17
N GLY A 211 6.48 1.95 23.89
CA GLY A 211 5.45 2.89 23.43
C GLY A 211 4.10 2.21 23.18
N PRO A 212 3.02 3.00 22.99
CA PRO A 212 1.76 2.46 22.52
C PRO A 212 1.91 1.87 21.10
N PRO A 213 1.05 0.90 20.71
CA PRO A 213 0.92 0.48 19.32
C PRO A 213 0.67 1.68 18.39
N VAL A 214 1.34 1.70 17.25
CA VAL A 214 1.10 2.73 16.22
C VAL A 214 0.84 2.06 14.89
N LYS A 215 0.00 2.69 14.07
CA LYS A 215 -0.21 2.23 12.71
C LYS A 215 1.02 2.47 11.82
N VAL A 216 1.15 1.69 10.76
CA VAL A 216 2.11 1.96 9.69
C VAL A 216 1.78 3.29 9.00
N GLY A 217 2.81 4.01 8.55
CA GLY A 217 2.69 5.36 7.99
C GLY A 217 1.93 5.43 6.66
N VAL A 218 1.70 4.29 6.01
CA VAL A 218 0.87 4.10 4.82
C VAL A 218 -0.09 2.95 5.08
N ALA A 219 -1.22 2.93 4.36
CA ALA A 219 -2.19 1.85 4.41
C ALA A 219 -1.64 0.57 3.75
N VAL A 220 -0.70 -0.07 4.45
CA VAL A 220 0.10 -1.17 3.93
C VAL A 220 -0.75 -2.42 3.73
N THR A 221 -1.79 -2.62 4.53
CA THR A 221 -2.71 -3.76 4.36
C THR A 221 -3.51 -3.62 3.07
N ASP A 222 -3.99 -2.41 2.76
CA ASP A 222 -4.63 -2.12 1.48
C ASP A 222 -3.67 -2.39 0.30
N LEU A 223 -2.42 -1.89 0.40
CA LEU A 223 -1.42 -2.05 -0.67
C LEU A 223 -1.01 -3.50 -0.89
N THR A 224 -0.76 -4.27 0.19
CA THR A 224 -0.43 -5.69 0.08
C THR A 224 -1.60 -6.50 -0.45
N THR A 225 -2.83 -6.21 -0.02
CA THR A 225 -4.03 -6.86 -0.56
C THR A 225 -4.21 -6.57 -2.05
N GLY A 226 -3.94 -5.34 -2.49
CA GLY A 226 -3.92 -5.00 -3.91
C GLY A 226 -2.87 -5.78 -4.71
N LEU A 227 -1.66 -5.96 -4.15
CA LEU A 227 -0.61 -6.78 -4.75
C LEU A 227 -1.01 -8.25 -4.85
N TYR A 228 -1.47 -8.85 -3.76
CA TYR A 228 -1.96 -10.24 -3.74
C TYR A 228 -3.06 -10.45 -4.76
N THR A 229 -4.02 -9.52 -4.84
CA THR A 229 -5.13 -9.61 -5.80
C THR A 229 -4.65 -9.50 -7.24
N SER A 230 -3.74 -8.58 -7.55
CA SER A 230 -3.17 -8.47 -8.90
C SER A 230 -2.42 -9.74 -9.31
N ASN A 231 -1.67 -10.36 -8.39
CA ASN A 231 -0.99 -11.64 -8.61
C ASN A 231 -1.99 -12.78 -8.85
N ALA A 232 -3.06 -12.85 -8.05
CA ALA A 232 -4.12 -13.82 -8.22
C ALA A 232 -4.84 -13.67 -9.57
N ILE A 233 -5.08 -12.43 -10.02
CA ILE A 233 -5.65 -12.14 -11.34
C ILE A 233 -4.71 -12.60 -12.46
N MET A 234 -3.42 -12.32 -12.38
CA MET A 234 -2.45 -12.80 -13.36
C MET A 234 -2.38 -14.33 -13.41
N ALA A 235 -2.39 -14.99 -12.25
CA ALA A 235 -2.48 -16.45 -12.17
C ALA A 235 -3.79 -16.99 -12.77
N ALA A 236 -4.91 -16.29 -12.54
CA ALA A 236 -6.21 -16.62 -13.12
C ALA A 236 -6.23 -16.48 -14.64
N LEU A 237 -5.57 -15.46 -15.19
CA LEU A 237 -5.39 -15.31 -16.64
C LEU A 237 -4.61 -16.48 -17.24
N LEU A 238 -3.51 -16.90 -16.59
CA LEU A 238 -2.72 -18.07 -17.00
C LEU A 238 -3.53 -19.37 -16.91
N ALA A 239 -4.34 -19.54 -15.86
CA ALA A 239 -5.24 -20.67 -15.73
C ALA A 239 -6.31 -20.67 -16.83
N ARG A 240 -6.93 -19.51 -17.10
CA ARG A 240 -7.93 -19.32 -18.16
C ARG A 240 -7.37 -19.62 -19.55
N ALA A 241 -6.09 -19.35 -19.81
CA ALA A 241 -5.45 -19.72 -21.08
C ALA A 241 -5.45 -21.24 -21.33
N LYS A 242 -5.48 -22.05 -20.25
CA LYS A 242 -5.54 -23.52 -20.32
C LYS A 242 -6.98 -24.05 -20.28
N THR A 243 -7.83 -23.46 -19.44
CA THR A 243 -9.18 -23.98 -19.16
C THR A 243 -10.27 -23.33 -19.98
N THR A 244 -9.99 -22.17 -20.59
CA THR A 244 -10.95 -21.25 -21.22
C THR A 244 -12.05 -20.73 -20.31
N LYS A 245 -11.94 -20.93 -18.99
CA LYS A 245 -12.93 -20.52 -17.99
C LYS A 245 -12.36 -19.45 -17.07
N GLY A 246 -13.22 -18.51 -16.68
CA GLY A 246 -12.94 -17.56 -15.61
C GLY A 246 -13.15 -18.19 -14.23
N GLN A 247 -12.89 -17.40 -13.18
CA GLN A 247 -13.03 -17.81 -11.80
C GLN A 247 -13.28 -16.61 -10.88
N HIS A 248 -13.78 -16.88 -9.68
CA HIS A 248 -13.91 -15.87 -8.62
C HIS A 248 -12.67 -15.90 -7.73
N ILE A 249 -12.09 -14.73 -7.53
CA ILE A 249 -11.03 -14.48 -6.56
C ILE A 249 -11.69 -13.76 -5.37
N ASP A 250 -11.68 -14.40 -4.22
CA ASP A 250 -12.04 -13.80 -2.94
C ASP A 250 -10.75 -13.39 -2.22
N ALA A 251 -10.40 -12.11 -2.30
CA ALA A 251 -9.26 -11.56 -1.58
C ALA A 251 -9.76 -10.72 -0.41
N CYS A 252 -9.06 -10.80 0.71
CA CYS A 252 -9.39 -9.98 1.87
C CYS A 252 -8.17 -9.41 2.60
N LEU A 253 -8.41 -8.26 3.21
CA LEU A 253 -7.40 -7.54 3.99
C LEU A 253 -6.90 -8.40 5.15
N SER A 254 -7.79 -9.10 5.85
CA SER A 254 -7.42 -9.93 7.01
C SER A 254 -6.39 -10.99 6.66
N ASP A 255 -6.62 -11.76 5.60
CA ASP A 255 -5.76 -12.88 5.22
C ASP A 255 -4.41 -12.36 4.71
N CYS A 256 -4.44 -11.29 3.91
CA CYS A 256 -3.23 -10.65 3.42
C CYS A 256 -2.39 -10.08 4.58
N GLN A 257 -3.03 -9.47 5.59
CA GLN A 257 -2.33 -8.95 6.76
C GLN A 257 -1.66 -10.08 7.53
N VAL A 258 -2.41 -11.13 7.88
CA VAL A 258 -1.87 -12.28 8.65
C VAL A 258 -0.72 -12.93 7.91
N ALA A 259 -0.83 -13.11 6.59
CA ALA A 259 0.24 -13.64 5.76
C ALA A 259 1.52 -12.78 5.83
N THR A 260 1.37 -11.45 5.89
CA THR A 260 2.51 -10.52 5.92
C THR A 260 3.22 -10.42 7.27
N LEU A 261 2.68 -11.02 8.35
CA LEU A 261 3.43 -11.20 9.61
C LEU A 261 4.61 -12.16 9.44
N SER A 262 4.58 -13.02 8.42
CA SER A 262 5.69 -13.87 7.98
C SER A 262 6.36 -14.64 9.13
N ASN A 263 7.64 -14.37 9.40
CA ASN A 263 8.43 -15.04 10.43
C ASN A 263 7.90 -14.77 11.84
N LEU A 264 7.24 -13.65 12.12
CA LEU A 264 6.71 -13.36 13.46
C LEU A 264 5.51 -14.26 13.80
N ALA A 265 4.60 -14.45 12.85
CA ALA A 265 3.51 -15.42 13.01
C ALA A 265 4.08 -16.84 13.17
N SER A 266 5.09 -17.20 12.36
CA SER A 266 5.75 -18.50 12.46
C SER A 266 6.45 -18.69 13.81
N SER A 267 7.11 -17.65 14.34
CA SER A 267 7.76 -17.67 15.65
C SER A 267 6.76 -17.96 16.76
N ALA A 268 5.60 -17.30 16.78
CA ALA A 268 4.56 -17.57 17.76
C ALA A 268 3.98 -19.00 17.66
N LEU A 269 3.80 -19.51 16.44
CA LEU A 269 3.31 -20.88 16.21
C LEU A 269 4.33 -21.94 16.65
N ILE A 270 5.62 -21.72 16.41
CA ILE A 270 6.70 -22.67 16.76
C ILE A 270 6.99 -22.63 18.25
N SER A 271 7.03 -21.44 18.87
CA SER A 271 7.33 -21.30 20.29
C SER A 271 6.15 -21.67 21.19
N GLY A 272 4.91 -21.53 20.70
CA GLY A 272 3.70 -21.59 21.52
C GLY A 272 3.51 -20.37 22.42
N GLU A 273 4.40 -19.39 22.33
CA GLU A 273 4.43 -18.19 23.16
C GLU A 273 3.88 -16.98 22.40
N LYS A 274 3.32 -16.03 23.15
CA LYS A 274 2.88 -14.75 22.59
C LYS A 274 4.09 -13.93 22.12
N ASP A 275 3.91 -13.19 21.02
CA ASP A 275 4.92 -12.24 20.57
C ASP A 275 5.20 -11.17 21.64
N SER A 276 6.46 -10.74 21.72
CA SER A 276 6.91 -9.75 22.71
C SER A 276 6.53 -8.30 22.34
N GLY A 277 5.90 -8.11 21.19
CA GLY A 277 5.47 -6.83 20.65
C GLY A 277 6.59 -6.07 19.94
N ARG A 278 6.56 -4.76 20.11
CA ARG A 278 7.35 -3.79 19.35
C ARG A 278 8.84 -3.91 19.61
N TRP A 279 9.64 -3.65 18.59
CA TRP A 279 11.11 -3.57 18.71
C TRP A 279 11.70 -2.22 18.29
N GLY A 280 10.86 -1.25 17.93
CA GLY A 280 11.34 -0.01 17.31
C GLY A 280 12.05 -0.32 16.01
N THR A 281 13.30 0.08 15.90
CA THR A 281 14.14 -0.19 14.73
C THR A 281 14.98 -1.46 14.88
N ALA A 282 14.96 -2.12 16.04
CA ALA A 282 15.77 -3.31 16.31
C ALA A 282 15.17 -4.57 15.68
N HIS A 283 16.02 -5.49 15.23
CA HIS A 283 15.60 -6.84 14.89
C HIS A 283 15.56 -7.71 16.16
N PRO A 284 14.52 -8.55 16.37
CA PRO A 284 14.38 -9.38 17.57
C PRO A 284 15.51 -10.39 17.78
N SER A 285 16.12 -10.85 16.68
CA SER A 285 17.08 -11.98 16.70
C SER A 285 18.46 -11.66 16.12
N ILE A 286 18.71 -10.43 15.66
CA ILE A 286 19.95 -10.08 14.95
C ILE A 286 20.50 -8.79 15.55
N VAL A 287 21.76 -8.81 15.97
CA VAL A 287 22.44 -7.67 16.59
C VAL A 287 23.87 -7.56 16.05
N PRO A 288 24.35 -6.36 15.65
CA PRO A 288 23.61 -5.10 15.58
C PRO A 288 22.74 -5.04 14.32
N TYR A 289 21.42 -4.88 14.50
CA TYR A 289 20.48 -4.64 13.41
C TYR A 289 19.43 -3.62 13.88
N ARG A 290 19.82 -2.34 13.90
CA ARG A 290 18.97 -1.26 14.42
C ARG A 290 19.41 0.12 13.94
N ALA A 291 18.58 1.13 14.19
CA ALA A 291 18.96 2.52 14.03
C ALA A 291 19.81 3.02 15.22
N TYR A 292 20.73 3.92 14.91
CA TYR A 292 21.62 4.64 15.82
C TYR A 292 21.59 6.13 15.47
N GLU A 293 21.48 6.97 16.50
CA GLU A 293 21.48 8.43 16.34
C GLU A 293 22.86 8.93 15.90
N THR A 294 22.88 9.92 15.01
CA THR A 294 24.08 10.65 14.62
C THR A 294 23.85 12.16 14.73
N LYS A 295 24.80 12.98 14.23
CA LYS A 295 24.73 14.44 14.37
C LYS A 295 23.56 15.08 13.62
N ASP A 296 23.16 14.53 12.47
CA ASP A 296 22.20 15.13 11.54
C ASP A 296 21.07 14.19 11.10
N GLY A 297 21.00 13.00 11.71
CA GLY A 297 19.93 12.03 11.49
C GLY A 297 20.29 10.65 12.02
N ASP A 298 19.42 9.68 11.77
CA ASP A 298 19.67 8.29 12.17
C ASP A 298 20.32 7.52 11.03
N ILE A 299 21.22 6.61 11.38
CA ILE A 299 21.72 5.58 10.47
C ILE A 299 21.29 4.20 10.95
N LEU A 300 20.95 3.31 10.01
CA LEU A 300 20.69 1.91 10.33
C LEU A 300 21.95 1.09 10.05
N LEU A 301 22.41 0.35 11.06
CA LEU A 301 23.50 -0.61 10.92
C LEU A 301 22.91 -2.01 10.87
N GLY A 302 23.31 -2.79 9.87
CA GLY A 302 22.88 -4.17 9.66
C GLY A 302 24.07 -5.13 9.64
N GLY A 303 24.54 -5.54 10.81
CA GLY A 303 25.52 -6.62 11.00
C GLY A 303 24.83 -7.98 10.99
N GLY A 304 24.22 -8.35 9.87
CA GLY A 304 23.36 -9.54 9.76
C GLY A 304 24.06 -10.89 9.93
N ASN A 305 25.38 -10.90 10.12
CA ASN A 305 26.22 -12.06 10.41
C ASN A 305 27.60 -11.59 10.90
N ASP A 306 28.41 -12.52 11.42
CA ASP A 306 29.74 -12.25 11.97
C ASP A 306 30.70 -11.58 10.97
N LYS A 307 30.58 -11.90 9.67
CA LYS A 307 31.38 -11.25 8.62
C LYS A 307 31.04 -9.77 8.51
N LEU A 308 29.75 -9.44 8.46
CA LEU A 308 29.29 -8.04 8.38
C LEU A 308 29.59 -7.29 9.68
N PHE A 309 29.48 -7.95 10.83
CA PHE A 309 29.91 -7.39 12.11
C PHE A 309 31.40 -7.04 12.09
N GLY A 310 32.25 -7.93 11.57
CA GLY A 310 33.69 -7.66 11.45
C GLY A 310 34.01 -6.46 10.56
N VAL A 311 33.31 -6.29 9.44
CA VAL A 311 33.45 -5.10 8.58
C VAL A 311 33.05 -3.83 9.33
N LEU A 312 31.99 -3.90 10.15
CA LEU A 312 31.56 -2.79 10.98
C LEU A 312 32.61 -2.44 12.06
N CYS A 313 33.16 -3.43 12.74
CA CYS A 313 34.22 -3.25 13.73
C CYS A 313 35.43 -2.52 13.13
N ASP A 314 35.88 -2.92 11.94
CA ASP A 314 36.98 -2.26 11.24
C ASP A 314 36.65 -0.82 10.88
N GLY A 315 35.44 -0.59 10.32
CA GLY A 315 34.98 0.74 9.93
C GLY A 315 34.84 1.72 11.10
N LEU A 316 34.57 1.20 12.31
CA LEU A 316 34.48 1.98 13.54
C LEU A 316 35.83 2.14 14.26
N GLY A 317 36.91 1.53 13.75
CA GLY A 317 38.22 1.55 14.39
C GLY A 317 38.27 0.78 15.71
N GLN A 318 37.50 -0.31 15.80
CA GLN A 318 37.39 -1.20 16.98
C GLN A 318 37.57 -2.68 16.56
N PRO A 319 38.67 -3.05 15.89
CA PRO A 319 38.87 -4.42 15.38
C PRO A 319 38.86 -5.49 16.48
N GLU A 320 39.20 -5.15 17.72
CA GLU A 320 39.21 -6.04 18.88
C GLU A 320 37.82 -6.60 19.22
N TRP A 321 36.73 -5.89 18.86
CA TRP A 321 35.37 -6.36 19.12
C TRP A 321 35.02 -7.65 18.38
N LYS A 322 35.73 -7.99 17.30
CA LYS A 322 35.53 -9.23 16.53
C LYS A 322 35.74 -10.50 17.34
N VAL A 323 36.60 -10.43 18.35
CA VAL A 323 37.02 -11.59 19.17
C VAL A 323 36.60 -11.43 20.64
N ASP A 324 35.92 -10.33 20.97
CA ASP A 324 35.41 -10.08 22.30
C ASP A 324 34.26 -11.05 22.62
N GLU A 325 34.33 -11.72 23.77
CA GLU A 325 33.36 -12.74 24.17
C GLU A 325 31.94 -12.19 24.29
N ARG A 326 31.77 -10.89 24.55
CA ARG A 326 30.45 -10.24 24.65
C ARG A 326 29.72 -10.15 23.31
N PHE A 327 30.45 -10.18 22.19
CA PHE A 327 29.92 -9.97 20.85
C PHE A 327 30.04 -11.22 19.96
N ARG A 328 30.59 -12.31 20.51
CA ARG A 328 30.72 -13.57 19.79
C ARG A 328 29.33 -14.20 19.65
N GLY A 329 28.92 -14.52 18.42
CA GLY A 329 27.67 -15.22 18.18
C GLY A 329 27.59 -16.52 18.98
N LEU A 330 26.41 -16.84 19.52
CA LEU A 330 26.10 -18.21 19.90
C LEU A 330 26.01 -18.97 18.57
N GLY A 331 27.00 -19.81 18.29
CA GLY A 331 27.09 -20.58 17.04
C GLY A 331 25.82 -21.37 16.72
#